data_AF-A0A355G594-F1
#
_entry.id   AF-A0A355G594-F1
#
_cell.length_a   1.000
_cell.length_b   1.000
_cell.length_c   1.000
_cell.angle_alpha   90.00
_cell.angle_beta   90.00
_cell.angle_gamma   90.00
#
_symmetry.space_group_name_H-M   'P 1'
#
loop_
_entity.id
_entity.type
_entity.pdbx_description
1 polymer ?
#
loop_
_entity_poly.entity_id
_entity_poly.type
_entity_poly.pdbx_seq_one_letter_code
_entity_poly.pdbx_strand_id
1 'polypeptide(L)'
;RLALIENLRRVAVRIAAARRDRDLANDWADRMVKVVEQKPTDLILVLADMARTNPNLSGAFLAELTRHLQGQNPNFAFANSWLEHRLADQVLTIEQVVHTEGQAQAVDQVSIGNSINSLRFLNSNDWRLFIEKHSLVERTLTGDPSHIYAQMDFATRNRYRRAVEGIARRSKFTEYDVALKAVQLAENHASDNPEDRAAHVGYYLIDHGRPVLECLVEMRLTPAVMLDK
;
A
#
# COMPACT_ATOMS: atom_id res chain seq x y z
N ARG A 1 0.84 -1.97 5.74
CA ARG A 1 0.62 -0.55 5.35
C ARG A 1 1.02 -0.29 3.90
N LEU A 2 2.28 -0.57 3.50
CA LEU A 2 2.73 -0.38 2.11
C LEU A 2 1.85 -1.07 1.07
N ALA A 3 1.48 -2.34 1.29
CA ALA A 3 0.59 -3.08 0.37
C ALA A 3 -0.80 -2.44 0.20
N LEU A 4 -1.35 -1.83 1.25
CA LEU A 4 -2.65 -1.13 1.20
C LEU A 4 -2.53 0.20 0.44
N ILE A 5 -1.43 0.93 0.65
CA ILE A 5 -1.13 2.17 -0.07
C ILE A 5 -0.93 1.90 -1.55
N GLU A 6 -0.16 0.85 -1.89
CA GLU A 6 0.04 0.44 -3.28
C GLU A 6 -1.28 -0.01 -3.92
N ASN A 7 -2.13 -0.71 -3.17
CA ASN A 7 -3.46 -1.06 -3.66
C ASN A 7 -4.31 0.18 -4.00
N LEU A 8 -4.36 1.17 -3.10
CA LEU A 8 -5.06 2.44 -3.35
C LEU A 8 -4.46 3.20 -4.54
N ARG A 9 -3.13 3.23 -4.69
CA ARG A 9 -2.46 3.84 -5.84
C ARG A 9 -2.91 3.21 -7.15
N ARG A 10 -2.92 1.87 -7.22
CA ARG A 10 -3.37 1.14 -8.42
C ARG A 10 -4.81 1.46 -8.78
N VAL A 11 -5.72 1.47 -7.80
CA VAL A 11 -7.13 1.81 -8.03
C VAL A 11 -7.26 3.27 -8.49
N ALA A 12 -6.55 4.20 -7.85
CA ALA A 12 -6.59 5.62 -8.23
C ALA A 12 -6.13 5.87 -9.67
N VAL A 13 -5.08 5.19 -10.12
CA VAL A 13 -4.61 5.26 -11.51
C VAL A 13 -5.68 4.79 -12.50
N ARG A 14 -6.37 3.68 -12.19
CA ARG A 14 -7.49 3.18 -13.03
C ARG A 14 -8.64 4.18 -13.09
N ILE A 15 -9.06 4.71 -11.94
CA ILE A 15 -10.13 5.70 -11.86
C ILE A 15 -9.77 6.96 -12.66
N ALA A 16 -8.53 7.43 -12.59
CA ALA A 16 -8.06 8.59 -13.34
C ALA A 16 -8.04 8.34 -14.86
N ALA A 17 -7.72 7.13 -15.31
CA ALA A 17 -7.83 6.75 -16.71
C ALA A 17 -9.29 6.71 -17.17
N ALA A 18 -10.15 6.01 -16.43
CA ALA A 18 -11.58 5.95 -16.70
C ALA A 18 -12.23 7.34 -16.71
N ARG A 19 -11.77 8.26 -15.86
CA ARG A 19 -12.27 9.64 -15.84
C ARG A 19 -11.94 10.38 -17.14
N ARG A 20 -10.70 10.28 -17.63
CA ARG A 20 -10.30 10.89 -18.92
C ARG A 20 -11.14 10.34 -20.08
N ASP A 21 -11.43 9.05 -20.07
CA ASP A 21 -12.26 8.42 -21.09
C ASP A 21 -13.73 8.90 -21.04
N ARG A 22 -14.30 9.09 -19.83
CA ARG A 22 -15.62 9.71 -19.68
C ARG A 22 -15.65 11.17 -20.13
N ASP A 23 -14.63 11.94 -19.78
CA ASP A 23 -14.55 13.35 -20.18
C ASP A 23 -14.47 13.46 -21.72
N LEU A 24 -13.70 12.59 -22.37
CA LEU A 24 -13.65 12.50 -23.84
C LEU A 24 -15.00 12.08 -24.46
N ALA A 25 -15.70 11.12 -23.84
CA ALA A 25 -17.04 10.72 -24.29
C ALA A 25 -18.05 11.87 -24.18
N ASN A 26 -18.00 12.64 -23.09
CA ASN A 26 -18.82 13.82 -22.90
C ASN A 26 -18.56 14.89 -23.96
N ASP A 27 -17.30 15.18 -24.26
CA ASP A 27 -16.95 16.13 -25.32
C ASP A 27 -17.54 15.73 -26.69
N TRP A 28 -17.52 14.43 -27.02
CA TRP A 28 -18.13 13.93 -28.25
C TRP A 28 -19.65 13.98 -28.21
N ALA A 29 -20.25 13.54 -27.10
CA ALA A 29 -21.68 13.57 -26.91
C ALA A 29 -22.24 14.99 -27.05
N ASP A 30 -21.62 15.98 -26.40
CA ASP A 30 -22.05 17.38 -26.44
C ASP A 30 -21.97 17.95 -27.86
N ARG A 31 -20.94 17.58 -28.63
CA ARG A 31 -20.84 17.96 -30.06
C ARG A 31 -21.96 17.34 -30.88
N MET A 32 -22.24 16.06 -30.67
CA MET A 32 -23.31 15.34 -31.39
C MET A 32 -24.68 15.95 -31.08
N VAL A 33 -24.97 16.21 -29.80
CA VAL A 33 -26.22 16.84 -29.35
C VAL A 33 -26.39 18.22 -29.97
N LYS A 34 -25.38 19.08 -29.86
CA LYS A 34 -25.42 20.43 -30.44
C LYS A 34 -25.66 20.42 -31.96
N VAL A 35 -25.05 19.48 -32.68
CA VAL A 35 -25.24 19.35 -34.12
C VAL A 35 -26.64 18.83 -34.45
N VAL A 36 -27.16 17.85 -33.70
CA VAL A 36 -28.51 17.33 -33.91
C VAL A 36 -29.59 18.38 -33.64
N GLU A 37 -29.40 19.24 -32.64
CA GLU A 37 -30.32 20.35 -32.36
C GLU A 37 -30.36 21.40 -33.48
N GLN A 38 -29.24 21.63 -34.17
CA GLN A 38 -29.11 22.66 -35.20
C GLN A 38 -29.40 22.13 -36.62
N LYS A 39 -28.75 21.03 -37.00
CA LYS A 39 -28.83 20.43 -38.34
C LYS A 39 -28.49 18.93 -38.27
N PRO A 40 -29.50 18.06 -38.04
CA PRO A 40 -29.30 16.62 -37.84
C PRO A 40 -28.46 15.90 -38.90
N THR A 41 -28.56 16.30 -40.17
CA THR A 41 -27.82 15.68 -41.27
C THR A 41 -26.30 15.83 -41.11
N ASP A 42 -25.83 16.85 -40.38
CA ASP A 42 -24.41 17.11 -40.18
C ASP A 42 -23.81 16.20 -39.07
N LEU A 43 -24.61 15.39 -38.37
CA LEU A 43 -24.13 14.42 -37.38
C LEU A 43 -23.12 13.44 -37.98
N ILE A 44 -23.27 13.10 -39.26
CA ILE A 44 -22.32 12.22 -39.96
C ILE A 44 -20.91 12.80 -40.01
N LEU A 45 -20.77 14.13 -40.04
CA LEU A 45 -19.46 14.80 -40.03
C LEU A 45 -18.79 14.65 -38.66
N VAL A 46 -19.55 14.81 -37.58
CA VAL A 46 -19.06 14.62 -36.20
C VAL A 46 -18.63 13.17 -35.98
N LEU A 47 -19.44 12.20 -36.44
CA LEU A 47 -19.08 10.79 -36.37
C LEU A 47 -17.84 10.45 -37.21
N ALA A 48 -17.70 11.05 -38.39
CA ALA A 48 -16.51 10.89 -39.22
C ALA A 48 -15.26 11.47 -38.54
N ASP A 49 -15.38 12.63 -37.88
CA ASP A 49 -14.29 13.20 -37.07
C ASP A 49 -13.92 12.29 -35.91
N MET A 50 -14.91 11.77 -35.19
CA MET A 50 -14.67 10.81 -34.11
C MET A 50 -13.97 9.55 -34.63
N ALA A 51 -14.44 9.00 -35.76
CA ALA A 51 -13.85 7.85 -36.42
C ALA A 51 -12.37 8.09 -36.82
N ARG A 52 -12.03 9.31 -37.24
CA ARG A 52 -10.66 9.74 -37.57
C ARG A 52 -9.77 9.83 -36.33
N THR A 53 -10.28 10.37 -35.23
CA THR A 53 -9.52 10.44 -33.97
C THR A 53 -9.29 9.08 -33.33
N ASN A 54 -10.10 8.08 -33.71
CA ASN A 54 -10.01 6.69 -33.27
C ASN A 54 -9.85 6.56 -31.74
N PRO A 55 -10.81 7.09 -30.96
CA PRO A 55 -10.74 7.04 -29.51
C PRO A 55 -10.74 5.59 -29.01
N ASN A 56 -10.11 5.36 -27.86
CA ASN A 56 -10.20 4.07 -27.19
C ASN A 56 -11.65 3.87 -26.70
N LEU A 57 -12.34 2.87 -27.23
CA LEU A 57 -13.72 2.54 -26.87
C LEU A 57 -13.74 1.75 -25.56
N SER A 58 -13.21 2.34 -24.48
CA SER A 58 -13.25 1.73 -23.16
C SER A 58 -14.68 1.65 -22.64
N GLY A 59 -14.90 0.79 -21.64
CA GLY A 59 -16.22 0.70 -21.00
C GLY A 59 -16.67 2.00 -20.37
N ALA A 60 -15.74 2.80 -19.82
CA ALA A 60 -16.04 4.12 -19.30
C ALA A 60 -16.48 5.10 -20.40
N PHE A 61 -15.81 5.08 -21.56
CA PHE A 61 -16.19 5.89 -22.72
C PHE A 61 -17.57 5.50 -23.25
N LEU A 62 -17.79 4.20 -23.49
CA LEU A 62 -19.03 3.68 -24.06
C LEU A 62 -20.21 3.85 -23.13
N ALA A 63 -20.04 3.61 -21.83
CA ALA A 63 -21.09 3.82 -20.83
C ALA A 63 -21.54 5.29 -20.82
N GLU A 64 -20.59 6.23 -20.87
CA GLU A 64 -20.91 7.65 -20.84
C GLU A 64 -21.55 8.14 -22.15
N LEU A 65 -20.97 7.74 -23.29
CA LEU A 65 -21.50 8.10 -24.61
C LEU A 65 -22.91 7.53 -24.81
N THR A 66 -23.12 6.25 -24.54
CA THR A 66 -24.45 5.63 -24.69
C THR A 66 -25.47 6.22 -23.71
N ARG A 67 -25.08 6.53 -22.47
CA ARG A 67 -25.93 7.23 -21.51
C ARG A 67 -26.38 8.60 -22.01
N HIS A 68 -25.52 9.34 -22.72
CA HIS A 68 -25.88 10.62 -23.33
C HIS A 68 -26.77 10.45 -24.56
N LEU A 69 -26.51 9.46 -25.40
CA LEU A 69 -27.26 9.26 -26.65
C LEU A 69 -28.63 8.57 -26.45
N GLN A 70 -28.81 7.84 -25.34
CA GLN A 70 -30.08 7.20 -24.99
C GLN A 70 -31.18 8.23 -24.71
N GLY A 71 -32.30 8.11 -25.41
CA GLY A 71 -33.52 8.90 -25.14
C GLY A 71 -33.57 10.31 -25.73
N GLN A 72 -32.50 10.79 -26.39
CA GLN A 72 -32.43 12.19 -26.82
C GLN A 72 -32.97 12.47 -28.23
N ASN A 73 -32.81 11.56 -29.21
CA ASN A 73 -33.31 11.78 -30.57
C ASN A 73 -33.21 10.52 -31.45
N PRO A 74 -34.20 10.18 -32.31
CA PRO A 74 -34.07 9.12 -33.33
C PRO A 74 -32.84 9.24 -34.22
N ASN A 75 -32.34 10.47 -34.44
CA ASN A 75 -31.16 10.74 -35.25
C ASN A 75 -29.87 10.08 -34.71
N PHE A 76 -29.83 9.70 -33.43
CA PHE A 76 -28.67 8.99 -32.85
C PHE A 76 -28.65 7.49 -33.14
N ALA A 77 -29.70 6.92 -33.74
CA ALA A 77 -29.73 5.49 -34.09
C ALA A 77 -28.54 5.09 -34.97
N PHE A 78 -28.17 5.93 -35.95
CA PHE A 78 -27.01 5.71 -36.80
C PHE A 78 -25.68 5.76 -36.02
N ALA A 79 -25.54 6.68 -35.05
CA ALA A 79 -24.35 6.75 -34.19
C ALA A 79 -24.18 5.46 -33.37
N ASN A 80 -25.28 4.93 -32.82
CA ASN A 80 -25.27 3.67 -32.08
C ASN A 80 -24.91 2.49 -32.99
N SER A 81 -25.51 2.38 -34.18
CA SER A 81 -25.17 1.31 -35.13
C SER A 81 -23.71 1.38 -35.59
N TRP A 82 -23.13 2.58 -35.72
CA TRP A 82 -21.70 2.73 -36.02
C TRP A 82 -20.82 2.22 -34.87
N LEU A 83 -21.17 2.52 -33.61
CA LEU A 83 -20.46 2.03 -32.42
C LEU A 83 -20.56 0.50 -32.32
N GLU A 84 -21.75 -0.06 -32.56
CA GLU A 84 -21.98 -1.50 -32.59
C GLU A 84 -21.12 -2.18 -33.66
N HIS A 85 -21.06 -1.62 -34.87
CA HIS A 85 -20.24 -2.17 -35.95
C HIS A 85 -18.75 -2.13 -35.61
N ARG A 86 -18.26 -1.02 -35.05
CA ARG A 86 -16.88 -0.86 -34.56
C ARG A 86 -16.50 -1.88 -33.49
N LEU A 87 -17.42 -2.27 -32.63
CA LEU A 87 -17.19 -3.27 -31.58
C LEU A 87 -17.38 -4.71 -32.08
N ALA A 88 -18.22 -4.91 -33.09
CA ALA A 88 -18.40 -6.21 -33.73
C ALA A 88 -17.10 -6.72 -34.38
N ASP A 89 -16.26 -5.81 -34.89
CA ASP A 89 -14.89 -6.13 -35.34
C ASP A 89 -14.02 -6.76 -34.24
N GLN A 90 -14.39 -6.55 -32.97
CA GLN A 90 -13.72 -7.10 -31.78
C GLN A 90 -14.54 -8.20 -31.08
N VAL A 91 -15.66 -8.66 -31.67
CA VAL A 91 -16.60 -9.65 -31.10
C VAL A 91 -17.14 -9.21 -29.73
N LEU A 92 -17.32 -7.90 -29.53
CA LEU A 92 -17.88 -7.32 -28.30
C LEU A 92 -19.18 -6.60 -28.59
N THR A 93 -20.10 -6.60 -27.62
CA THR A 93 -21.29 -5.74 -27.64
C THR A 93 -21.14 -4.57 -26.68
N ILE A 94 -21.83 -3.46 -26.94
CA ILE A 94 -21.86 -2.30 -26.04
C ILE A 94 -22.30 -2.73 -24.63
N GLU A 95 -23.35 -3.55 -24.54
CA GLU A 95 -23.88 -4.05 -23.26
C GLU A 95 -22.85 -4.84 -22.47
N GLN A 96 -22.09 -5.73 -23.12
CA GLN A 96 -21.03 -6.51 -22.46
C GLN A 96 -19.95 -5.59 -21.90
N VAL A 97 -19.44 -4.64 -22.69
CA VAL A 97 -18.36 -3.74 -22.26
C VAL A 97 -18.81 -2.84 -21.12
N VAL A 98 -20.02 -2.27 -21.20
CA VAL A 98 -20.61 -1.44 -20.13
C VAL A 98 -20.85 -2.25 -18.85
N HIS A 99 -21.35 -3.49 -18.97
CA HIS A 99 -21.57 -4.36 -17.83
C HIS A 99 -20.25 -4.75 -17.13
N THR A 100 -19.22 -5.12 -17.90
CA THR A 100 -17.89 -5.44 -17.35
C THR A 100 -17.26 -4.23 -16.65
N GLU A 101 -17.42 -3.02 -17.20
CA GLU A 101 -16.99 -1.78 -16.55
C GLU A 101 -17.72 -1.53 -15.23
N GLY A 102 -19.04 -1.73 -15.20
CA GLY A 102 -19.83 -1.60 -13.97
C GLY A 102 -19.37 -2.56 -12.88
N GLN A 103 -19.09 -3.81 -13.23
CA GLN A 103 -18.52 -4.79 -12.30
C GLN A 103 -17.13 -4.38 -11.80
N ALA A 104 -16.26 -3.91 -12.70
CA ALA A 104 -14.93 -3.45 -12.33
C ALA A 104 -14.98 -2.26 -11.35
N GLN A 105 -15.87 -1.30 -11.59
CA GLN A 105 -16.08 -0.17 -10.69
C GLN A 105 -16.60 -0.60 -9.31
N ALA A 106 -17.54 -1.56 -9.26
CA ALA A 106 -18.05 -2.09 -8.00
C ALA A 106 -16.94 -2.77 -7.17
N VAL A 107 -16.08 -3.55 -7.82
CA VAL A 107 -14.90 -4.16 -7.18
C VAL A 107 -13.95 -3.08 -6.66
N ASP A 108 -13.71 -2.03 -7.43
CA ASP A 108 -12.84 -0.92 -7.03
C ASP A 108 -13.38 -0.17 -5.81
N GLN A 109 -14.69 0.08 -5.75
CA GLN A 109 -15.34 0.72 -4.59
C GLN A 109 -15.16 -0.10 -3.31
N VAL A 110 -15.40 -1.42 -3.36
CA VAL A 110 -15.22 -2.32 -2.21
C VAL A 110 -13.75 -2.36 -1.79
N SER A 111 -12.82 -2.46 -2.76
CA SER A 111 -11.38 -2.51 -2.51
C SER A 111 -10.86 -1.23 -1.84
N ILE A 112 -11.34 -0.06 -2.26
CA ILE A 112 -11.03 1.23 -1.63
C ILE A 112 -11.54 1.26 -0.18
N GLY A 113 -12.82 0.92 0.03
CA GLY A 113 -13.42 0.90 1.37
C GLY A 113 -12.65 -0.01 2.34
N ASN A 114 -12.31 -1.21 1.89
CA ASN A 114 -11.51 -2.17 2.65
C ASN A 114 -10.11 -1.65 2.95
N SER A 115 -9.46 -1.00 1.98
CA SER A 115 -8.10 -0.45 2.15
C SER A 115 -8.09 0.71 3.15
N ILE A 116 -9.05 1.63 3.07
CA ILE A 116 -9.20 2.77 3.99
C ILE A 116 -9.51 2.29 5.40
N ASN A 117 -10.48 1.37 5.55
CA ASN A 117 -10.82 0.82 6.87
C ASN A 117 -9.64 0.06 7.47
N SER A 118 -8.90 -0.71 6.68
CA SER A 118 -7.70 -1.41 7.14
C SER A 118 -6.58 -0.45 7.55
N LEU A 119 -6.37 0.64 6.81
CA LEU A 119 -5.42 1.68 7.20
C LEU A 119 -5.84 2.38 8.49
N ARG A 120 -7.12 2.71 8.64
CA ARG A 120 -7.67 3.31 9.86
C ARG A 120 -7.52 2.36 11.04
N PHE A 121 -7.85 1.07 10.87
CA PHE A 121 -7.67 0.03 11.88
C PHE A 121 -6.21 -0.10 12.31
N LEU A 122 -5.27 -0.14 11.36
CA LEU A 122 -3.84 -0.17 11.65
C LEU A 122 -3.32 1.10 12.32
N ASN A 123 -4.05 2.22 12.22
CA ASN A 123 -3.71 3.48 12.85
C ASN A 123 -4.38 3.65 14.22
N SER A 124 -5.58 3.11 14.41
CA SER A 124 -6.38 3.20 15.63
C SER A 124 -6.02 2.12 16.65
N ASN A 125 -5.55 0.96 16.19
CA ASN A 125 -5.00 -0.05 17.08
C ASN A 125 -3.54 0.29 17.31
N ASP A 126 -3.16 0.41 18.58
CA ASP A 126 -1.77 0.65 18.95
C ASP A 126 -0.98 -0.62 18.67
N TRP A 127 -0.61 -0.80 17.40
CA TRP A 127 0.21 -1.92 16.91
C TRP A 127 1.48 -2.09 17.76
N ARG A 128 1.92 -0.98 18.38
CA ARG A 128 2.95 -0.92 19.42
C ARG A 128 2.63 -1.82 20.62
N LEU A 129 1.44 -1.69 21.22
CA LEU A 129 0.96 -2.51 22.33
C LEU A 129 0.77 -3.98 21.92
N PHE A 130 0.34 -4.24 20.69
CA PHE A 130 0.22 -5.61 20.19
C PHE A 130 1.58 -6.30 20.10
N ILE A 131 2.59 -5.64 19.52
CA ILE A 131 3.96 -6.15 19.49
C ILE A 131 4.50 -6.35 20.91
N GLU A 132 4.29 -5.39 21.81
CA GLU A 132 4.79 -5.50 23.18
C GLU A 132 4.20 -6.70 23.93
N LYS A 133 2.91 -6.99 23.73
CA LYS A 133 2.24 -8.12 24.37
C LYS A 133 2.66 -9.49 23.81
N HIS A 134 3.06 -9.56 22.55
CA HIS A 134 3.30 -10.84 21.86
C HIS A 134 4.76 -11.07 21.41
N SER A 135 5.64 -10.08 21.53
CA SER A 135 7.06 -10.23 21.21
C SER A 135 7.79 -11.01 22.30
N LEU A 136 8.39 -12.14 21.91
CA LEU A 136 9.23 -12.92 22.82
C LEU A 136 10.46 -12.12 23.25
N VAL A 137 11.05 -11.33 22.34
CA VAL A 137 12.17 -10.42 22.63
C VAL A 137 11.78 -9.38 23.69
N GLU A 138 10.59 -8.78 23.58
CA GLU A 138 10.11 -7.79 24.56
C GLU A 138 9.98 -8.41 25.97
N ARG A 139 9.37 -9.60 26.03
CA ARG A 139 9.21 -10.32 27.30
C ARG A 139 10.55 -10.70 27.90
N THR A 140 11.51 -11.12 27.08
CA THR A 140 12.87 -11.42 27.53
C THR A 140 13.58 -10.19 28.06
N LEU A 141 13.57 -9.08 27.34
CA LEU A 141 14.23 -7.83 27.77
C LEU A 141 13.60 -7.21 29.03
N THR A 142 12.33 -7.53 29.32
CA THR A 142 11.68 -7.17 30.59
C THR A 142 12.33 -7.87 31.81
N GLY A 143 13.08 -8.95 31.59
CA GLY A 143 13.92 -9.59 32.61
C GLY A 143 15.18 -8.80 32.99
N ASP A 144 15.35 -7.58 32.49
CA ASP A 144 16.41 -6.65 32.89
C ASP A 144 16.50 -6.52 34.43
N PRO A 145 17.65 -6.84 35.05
CA PRO A 145 17.77 -6.91 36.51
C PRO A 145 17.70 -5.53 37.18
N SER A 146 18.04 -4.46 36.46
CA SER A 146 17.84 -3.08 36.95
C SER A 146 16.37 -2.63 36.94
N HIS A 147 15.46 -3.40 36.33
CA HIS A 147 14.05 -3.07 36.11
C HIS A 147 13.79 -1.76 35.33
N ILE A 148 14.84 -1.14 34.77
CA ILE A 148 14.73 0.13 34.05
C ILE A 148 14.08 -0.12 32.68
N TYR A 149 14.41 -1.22 31.99
CA TYR A 149 13.87 -1.51 30.65
C TYR A 149 12.34 -1.41 30.59
N ALA A 150 11.64 -1.98 31.58
CA ALA A 150 10.17 -1.99 31.63
C ALA A 150 9.56 -0.58 31.80
N GLN A 151 10.31 0.36 32.36
CA GLN A 151 9.87 1.74 32.61
C GLN A 151 10.23 2.68 31.45
N MET A 152 11.02 2.21 30.49
CA MET A 152 11.44 3.02 29.34
C MET A 152 10.30 3.33 28.39
N ASP A 153 10.40 4.50 27.77
CA ASP A 153 9.49 4.90 26.71
C ASP A 153 9.60 3.98 25.49
N PHE A 154 8.54 3.97 24.67
CA PHE A 154 8.46 3.10 23.50
C PHE A 154 9.66 3.28 22.54
N ALA A 155 10.13 4.52 22.35
CA ALA A 155 11.18 4.80 21.38
C ALA A 155 12.52 4.18 21.81
N THR A 156 12.85 4.24 23.10
CA THR A 156 14.07 3.64 23.64
C THR A 156 13.99 2.11 23.62
N ARG A 157 12.87 1.51 24.06
CA ARG A 157 12.67 0.04 23.94
C ARG A 157 12.77 -0.44 22.49
N ASN A 158 12.21 0.32 21.56
CA ASN A 158 12.31 0.03 20.13
C ASN A 158 13.75 0.12 19.60
N ARG A 159 14.57 1.06 20.10
CA ARG A 159 16.00 1.13 19.76
C ARG A 159 16.74 -0.14 20.20
N TYR A 160 16.39 -0.69 21.36
CA TYR A 160 17.02 -1.90 21.89
C TYR A 160 16.59 -3.14 21.09
N ARG A 161 15.30 -3.27 20.77
CA ARG A 161 14.79 -4.32 19.87
C ARG A 161 15.47 -4.30 18.50
N ARG A 162 15.70 -3.11 17.92
CA ARG A 162 16.47 -2.98 16.66
C ARG A 162 17.93 -3.37 16.80
N ALA A 163 18.55 -3.13 17.97
CA ALA A 163 19.90 -3.60 18.23
C ALA A 163 19.95 -5.13 18.27
N VAL A 164 19.00 -5.77 18.95
CA VAL A 164 18.82 -7.24 18.97
C VAL A 164 18.65 -7.78 17.55
N GLU A 165 17.73 -7.23 16.76
CA GLU A 165 17.51 -7.60 15.34
C GLU A 165 18.82 -7.48 14.52
N GLY A 166 19.50 -6.34 14.65
CA GLY A 166 20.72 -6.06 13.89
C GLY A 166 21.92 -6.94 14.27
N ILE A 167 21.95 -7.47 15.50
CA ILE A 167 22.94 -8.44 15.98
C ILE A 167 22.54 -9.84 15.50
N ALA A 168 21.30 -10.27 15.73
CA ALA A 168 20.77 -11.58 15.34
C ALA A 168 20.91 -11.83 13.83
N ARG A 169 20.60 -10.83 13.00
CA ARG A 169 20.72 -10.91 11.55
C ARG A 169 22.15 -11.20 11.06
N ARG A 170 23.16 -10.92 11.88
CA ARG A 170 24.57 -11.14 11.58
C ARG A 170 25.18 -12.29 12.39
N SER A 171 24.42 -12.95 13.23
CA SER A 171 24.85 -14.12 13.99
C SER A 171 24.17 -15.39 13.51
N LYS A 172 24.50 -16.52 14.13
CA LYS A 172 23.74 -17.79 13.98
C LYS A 172 22.58 -17.90 14.96
N PHE A 173 22.41 -16.92 15.84
CA PHE A 173 21.46 -16.94 16.95
C PHE A 173 20.17 -16.22 16.58
N THR A 174 19.06 -16.65 17.16
CA THR A 174 17.77 -15.96 16.95
C THR A 174 17.74 -14.64 17.73
N GLU A 175 16.80 -13.74 17.38
CA GLU A 175 16.57 -12.51 18.16
C GLU A 175 16.30 -12.80 19.64
N TYR A 176 15.58 -13.89 19.92
CA TYR A 176 15.33 -14.35 21.28
C TYR A 176 16.62 -14.71 22.02
N ASP A 177 17.49 -15.50 21.39
CA ASP A 177 18.75 -15.93 22.00
C ASP A 177 19.69 -14.74 22.28
N VAL A 178 19.73 -13.76 21.37
CA VAL A 178 20.49 -12.53 21.55
C VAL A 178 19.95 -11.71 22.72
N ALA A 179 18.62 -11.56 22.81
CA ALA A 179 17.99 -10.87 23.94
C ALA A 179 18.26 -11.58 25.27
N LEU A 180 18.16 -12.92 25.29
CA LEU A 180 18.43 -13.73 26.49
C LEU A 180 19.89 -13.58 26.95
N LYS A 181 20.84 -13.66 26.02
CA LYS A 181 22.27 -13.47 26.32
C LYS A 181 22.58 -12.06 26.83
N ALA A 182 21.90 -11.03 26.31
CA ALA A 182 22.06 -9.66 26.80
C ALA A 182 21.57 -9.52 28.25
N VAL A 183 20.43 -10.13 28.59
CA VAL A 183 19.90 -10.16 29.96
C VAL A 183 20.83 -10.94 30.88
N GLN A 184 21.31 -12.12 30.48
CA GLN A 184 22.26 -12.92 31.26
C GLN A 184 23.56 -12.17 31.57
N LEU A 185 24.09 -11.40 30.61
CA LEU A 185 25.27 -10.55 30.86
C LEU A 185 24.99 -9.49 31.92
N ALA A 186 23.81 -8.84 31.86
CA ALA A 186 23.39 -7.87 32.87
C ALA A 186 23.13 -8.52 34.24
N GLU A 187 22.53 -9.71 34.28
CA GLU A 187 22.28 -10.47 35.53
C GLU A 187 23.60 -10.87 36.21
N ASN A 188 24.57 -11.33 35.42
CA ASN A 188 25.89 -11.68 35.93
C ASN A 188 26.58 -10.47 36.55
N HIS A 189 26.52 -9.29 35.91
CA HIS A 189 27.12 -8.08 36.46
C HIS A 189 26.34 -7.54 37.66
N ALA A 190 25.01 -7.62 37.63
CA ALA A 190 24.15 -7.21 38.74
C ALA A 190 24.39 -8.02 40.01
N SER A 191 24.84 -9.28 39.89
CA SER A 191 25.18 -10.12 41.04
C SER A 191 26.36 -9.58 41.85
N ASP A 192 27.31 -8.92 41.18
CA ASP A 192 28.50 -8.34 41.80
C ASP A 192 28.32 -6.85 42.16
N ASN A 193 27.74 -6.05 41.25
CA ASN A 193 27.51 -4.62 41.44
C ASN A 193 26.14 -4.18 40.86
N PRO A 194 25.06 -4.27 41.65
CA PRO A 194 23.70 -3.95 41.20
C PRO A 194 23.50 -2.50 40.73
N GLU A 195 24.27 -1.54 41.25
CA GLU A 195 24.12 -0.11 40.93
C GLU A 195 24.93 0.34 39.70
N ASP A 196 25.77 -0.55 39.15
CA ASP A 196 26.57 -0.24 37.97
C ASP A 196 25.70 -0.21 36.70
N ARG A 197 26.07 0.63 35.74
CA ARG A 197 25.39 0.71 34.43
C ARG A 197 25.44 -0.61 33.68
N ALA A 198 26.46 -1.43 33.92
CA ALA A 198 26.57 -2.77 33.36
C ALA A 198 25.53 -3.77 33.94
N ALA A 199 24.84 -3.44 35.03
CA ALA A 199 23.68 -4.20 35.52
C ALA A 199 22.39 -3.91 34.72
N HIS A 200 22.45 -3.15 33.62
CA HIS A 200 21.30 -2.88 32.76
C HIS A 200 21.49 -3.48 31.35
N VAL A 201 20.44 -4.11 30.81
CA VAL A 201 20.49 -4.75 29.48
C VAL A 201 20.88 -3.79 28.35
N GLY A 202 20.52 -2.50 28.46
CA GLY A 202 20.89 -1.47 27.49
C GLY A 202 22.39 -1.29 27.30
N TYR A 203 23.20 -1.56 28.34
CA TYR A 203 24.65 -1.48 28.28
C TYR A 203 25.24 -2.44 27.25
N TYR A 204 24.71 -3.66 27.16
CA TYR A 204 25.15 -4.69 26.22
C TYR A 204 24.50 -4.57 24.83
N LEU A 205 23.41 -3.82 24.69
CA LEU A 205 22.73 -3.67 23.40
C LEU A 205 23.23 -2.47 22.60
N ILE A 206 23.49 -1.34 23.27
CA ILE A 206 23.76 -0.07 22.59
C ILE A 206 24.97 0.70 23.12
N ASP A 207 25.65 0.19 24.15
CA ASP A 207 26.74 0.88 24.83
C ASP A 207 28.03 0.03 24.86
N HIS A 208 28.97 0.35 25.75
CA HIS A 208 30.29 -0.27 25.85
C HIS A 208 30.29 -1.78 26.09
N GLY A 209 29.21 -2.38 26.60
CA GLY A 209 29.07 -3.83 26.75
C GLY A 209 28.80 -4.57 25.45
N ARG A 210 28.44 -3.85 24.38
CA ARG A 210 28.02 -4.42 23.10
C ARG A 210 29.04 -5.36 22.45
N PRO A 211 30.35 -5.05 22.37
CA PRO A 211 31.32 -5.97 21.78
C PRO A 211 31.37 -7.34 22.47
N VAL A 212 31.11 -7.39 23.79
CA VAL A 212 31.04 -8.65 24.55
C VAL A 212 29.85 -9.48 24.08
N LEU A 213 28.67 -8.86 23.94
CA LEU A 213 27.49 -9.52 23.41
C LEU A 213 27.70 -9.99 21.96
N GLU A 214 28.28 -9.14 21.10
CA GLU A 214 28.58 -9.46 19.69
C GLU A 214 29.50 -10.68 19.58
N CYS A 215 30.53 -10.78 20.44
CA CYS A 215 31.41 -11.93 20.51
C CYS A 215 30.69 -13.20 21.01
N LEU A 216 29.91 -13.07 22.08
CA LEU A 216 29.17 -14.17 22.72
C LEU A 216 28.13 -14.83 21.79
N VAL A 217 27.63 -14.07 20.81
CA VAL A 217 26.68 -14.54 19.79
C VAL A 217 27.36 -14.86 18.46
N GLU A 218 28.69 -14.91 18.38
CA GLU A 218 29.42 -15.19 17.12
C GLU A 218 28.98 -14.27 15.96
N MET A 219 28.76 -12.97 16.24
CA MET A 219 28.32 -12.03 15.24
C MET A 219 29.40 -11.83 14.16
N ARG A 220 29.04 -12.03 12.89
CA ARG A 220 29.92 -11.79 11.76
C ARG A 220 30.10 -10.27 11.56
N LEU A 221 31.33 -9.80 11.73
CA LEU A 221 31.70 -8.43 11.40
C LEU A 221 31.94 -8.30 9.89
N THR A 222 31.23 -7.39 9.24
CA THR A 222 31.56 -6.99 7.86
C THR A 222 32.67 -5.93 7.88
N PRO A 223 33.59 -5.91 6.89
CA PRO A 223 34.73 -4.99 6.88
C PRO A 223 34.36 -3.51 7.03
N ALA A 224 33.18 -3.10 6.54
CA ALA A 224 32.68 -1.72 6.65
C ALA A 224 32.40 -1.26 8.10
N VAL A 225 32.18 -2.18 9.05
CA VAL A 225 31.89 -1.83 10.46
C VAL A 225 33.17 -1.71 11.29
N MET A 226 34.32 -2.19 10.80
CA MET A 226 35.61 -2.04 11.50
C MET A 226 36.22 -0.63 11.37
N LEU A 227 35.72 0.20 10.45
CA LEU A 227 36.28 1.53 10.16
C LEU A 227 35.63 2.68 10.97
N ASP A 228 34.56 2.40 11.72
CA ASP A 228 33.79 3.38 12.51
C ASP A 228 33.91 3.18 14.05
N LYS A 229 34.88 2.36 14.52
CA LYS A 229 35.17 2.18 15.96
C LYS A 229 36.48 2.86 16.37
#